data_AF-A0A2V7XDS6-F1
#
_entry.id   AF-A0A2V7XDS6-F1
#
_cell.length_a   1.000
_cell.length_b   1.000
_cell.length_c   1.000
_cell.angle_alpha   90.00
_cell.angle_beta   90.00
_cell.angle_gamma   90.00
#
_symmetry.space_group_name_H-M   'P 1'
#
loop_
_entity.id
_entity.type
_entity.pdbx_description
1 polymer ?
#
loop_
_entity_poly.entity_id
_entity_poly.type
_entity_poly.pdbx_seq_one_letter_code
_entity_poly.pdbx_strand_id
1 'polypeptide(L)'
;RDELNKNCKLSTDRLSELLIHARTRIPWVQGNLILTEHDQRCDIRAWQEHLKAHGVWVSEPVPMFPFPGTPDYLKMWGVPDDRAWERAHQYYLSTFRDKGYSDIQESQPASLEELECTF
;
A
#
# COMPACT_ATOMS: atom_id res chain seq x y z
N ARG A 1 5.14 1.49 -15.12
CA ARG A 1 6.20 0.48 -14.90
C ARG A 1 7.43 1.08 -14.22
N ASP A 2 7.75 2.36 -14.48
CA ASP A 2 8.88 3.07 -13.84
C ASP A 2 8.53 3.73 -12.48
N GLU A 3 7.26 3.98 -12.17
CA GLU A 3 6.86 4.70 -10.94
C GLU A 3 7.15 3.93 -9.64
N LEU A 4 7.09 2.60 -9.66
CA LEU A 4 7.22 1.80 -8.44
C LEU A 4 8.63 1.21 -8.22
N ASN A 5 9.58 1.43 -9.14
CA ASN A 5 10.92 0.79 -9.13
C ASN A 5 10.88 -0.74 -8.87
N LYS A 6 9.74 -1.39 -9.12
CA LYS A 6 9.60 -2.84 -8.97
C LYS A 6 10.08 -3.48 -10.25
N ASN A 7 11.24 -4.14 -10.19
CA ASN A 7 11.78 -5.02 -11.24
C ASN A 7 10.94 -6.30 -11.45
N CYS A 8 9.61 -6.23 -11.30
CA CYS A 8 8.74 -7.35 -11.57
C CYS A 8 8.44 -7.40 -13.07
N LYS A 9 8.82 -8.50 -13.72
CA LYS A 9 8.57 -8.74 -15.16
C LYS A 9 7.20 -9.34 -15.44
N LEU A 10 6.41 -9.63 -14.41
CA LEU A 10 5.11 -10.29 -14.52
C LEU A 10 3.99 -9.26 -14.66
N SER A 11 3.01 -9.57 -15.52
CA SER A 11 1.77 -8.79 -15.62
C SER A 11 0.89 -8.99 -14.39
N THR A 12 -0.03 -8.05 -14.16
CA THR A 12 -1.05 -8.16 -13.11
C THR A 12 -1.88 -9.43 -13.27
N ASP A 13 -2.25 -9.80 -14.51
CA ASP A 13 -2.98 -11.04 -14.79
C ASP A 13 -2.18 -12.27 -14.34
N ARG A 14 -0.88 -12.31 -14.68
CA ARG A 14 -0.03 -13.45 -14.31
C ARG A 14 0.17 -13.54 -12.80
N LEU A 15 0.29 -12.42 -12.11
CA LEU A 15 0.33 -12.40 -10.64
C LEU A 15 -0.99 -12.91 -10.04
N SER A 16 -2.12 -12.54 -10.63
CA SER A 16 -3.45 -12.98 -10.19
C SER A 16 -3.60 -14.50 -10.31
N GLU A 17 -3.19 -15.08 -11.44
CA GLU A 17 -3.16 -16.54 -11.63
C GLU A 17 -2.31 -17.24 -10.57
N LEU A 18 -1.14 -16.68 -10.23
CA LEU A 18 -0.26 -17.26 -9.21
C LEU A 18 -0.88 -17.21 -7.81
N LEU A 19 -1.57 -16.12 -7.46
CA LEU A 19 -2.29 -15.99 -6.18
C LEU A 19 -3.44 -17.01 -6.09
N ILE A 20 -4.24 -17.13 -7.15
CA ILE A 20 -5.34 -18.11 -7.22
C ILE A 20 -4.78 -19.53 -7.13
N HIS A 21 -3.71 -19.81 -7.86
CA HIS A 21 -3.07 -21.12 -7.81
C HIS A 21 -2.53 -21.44 -6.41
N ALA A 22 -1.87 -20.48 -5.75
CA ALA A 22 -1.39 -20.63 -4.39
C ALA A 22 -2.55 -20.93 -3.41
N ARG A 23 -3.69 -20.26 -3.59
CA ARG A 23 -4.87 -20.42 -2.74
C ARG A 23 -5.46 -21.84 -2.76
N THR A 24 -5.18 -22.64 -3.79
CA THR A 24 -5.57 -24.06 -3.84
C THR A 24 -4.82 -24.95 -2.85
N ARG A 25 -3.66 -24.51 -2.35
CA ARG A 25 -2.78 -25.29 -1.44
C ARG A 25 -2.50 -24.59 -0.12
N ILE A 26 -2.50 -23.26 -0.12
CA ILE A 26 -2.20 -22.44 1.04
C ILE A 26 -3.52 -21.92 1.63
N PRO A 27 -3.80 -22.16 2.92
CA PRO A 27 -5.05 -21.73 3.55
C PRO A 27 -5.28 -20.21 3.52
N TRP A 28 -4.20 -19.44 3.54
CA TRP A 28 -4.24 -17.98 3.58
C TRP A 28 -3.30 -17.38 2.52
N VAL A 29 -3.90 -16.63 1.59
CA VAL A 29 -3.19 -15.92 0.51
C VAL A 29 -3.77 -14.51 0.43
N GLN A 30 -2.89 -13.51 0.41
CA GLN A 30 -3.24 -12.10 0.34
C GLN A 30 -2.67 -11.44 -0.91
N GLY A 31 -3.52 -10.68 -1.61
CA GLY A 31 -3.12 -9.74 -2.66
C GLY A 31 -3.25 -8.30 -2.16
N ASN A 32 -2.18 -7.51 -2.30
CA ASN A 32 -2.22 -6.07 -2.04
C ASN A 32 -1.94 -5.30 -3.32
N LEU A 33 -2.78 -4.31 -3.60
CA LEU A 33 -2.55 -3.39 -4.70
C LEU A 33 -1.96 -2.09 -4.16
N ILE A 34 -0.97 -1.57 -4.89
CA ILE A 34 -0.44 -0.24 -4.64
C ILE A 34 -1.12 0.70 -5.64
N LEU A 35 -1.79 1.73 -5.14
CA LEU A 35 -2.50 2.70 -5.98
C LEU A 35 -1.51 3.66 -6.65
N THR A 36 -1.62 3.81 -7.97
CA THR A 36 -0.95 4.86 -8.76
C THR A 36 -1.97 5.83 -9.35
N GLU A 37 -1.56 7.05 -9.70
CA GLU A 37 -2.49 8.09 -10.22
C GLU A 37 -3.18 7.68 -11.54
N HIS A 38 -2.61 6.72 -12.25
CA HIS A 38 -3.10 6.23 -13.54
C HIS A 38 -4.05 5.04 -13.44
N ASP A 39 -4.24 4.46 -12.24
CA ASP A 39 -5.11 3.29 -12.09
C ASP A 39 -6.59 3.66 -12.15
N GLN A 40 -7.34 2.96 -13.01
CA GLN A 40 -8.78 3.14 -13.10
C GLN A 40 -9.50 2.36 -11.98
N ARG A 41 -10.36 3.04 -11.24
CA ARG A 41 -11.10 2.45 -10.10
C ARG A 41 -11.97 1.26 -10.51
N CYS A 42 -12.51 1.25 -11.73
CA CYS A 42 -13.30 0.12 -12.24
C CYS A 42 -12.45 -1.14 -12.41
N ASP A 43 -11.24 -1.00 -12.94
CA ASP A 43 -10.32 -2.11 -13.19
C ASP A 43 -9.82 -2.70 -11.88
N ILE A 44 -9.50 -1.83 -10.90
CA ILE A 44 -9.15 -2.23 -9.53
C ILE A 44 -10.27 -3.07 -8.92
N ARG A 45 -11.51 -2.59 -8.98
CA ARG A 45 -12.65 -3.28 -8.37
C ARG A 45 -12.89 -4.64 -9.04
N ALA A 46 -12.88 -4.69 -10.37
CA ALA A 46 -13.06 -5.93 -11.12
C ALA A 46 -11.96 -6.95 -10.77
N TRP A 47 -10.72 -6.50 -10.63
CA TRP A 47 -9.60 -7.34 -10.20
C TRP A 47 -9.76 -7.85 -8.75
N GLN A 48 -10.14 -6.99 -7.81
CA GLN A 48 -10.41 -7.37 -6.42
C GLN A 48 -11.53 -8.41 -6.35
N GLU A 49 -12.65 -8.18 -7.05
CA GLU A 49 -13.79 -9.10 -7.10
C GLU A 49 -13.40 -10.45 -7.68
N HIS A 50 -12.60 -10.47 -8.75
CA HIS A 50 -12.08 -11.69 -9.35
C HIS A 50 -11.27 -12.53 -8.34
N LEU A 51 -10.31 -11.91 -7.64
CA LEU A 51 -9.51 -12.62 -6.64
C LEU A 51 -10.31 -13.08 -5.42
N LYS A 52 -11.22 -12.23 -4.92
CA LYS A 52 -12.12 -12.56 -3.80
C LYS A 52 -13.01 -13.76 -4.14
N ALA A 53 -13.51 -13.84 -5.38
CA ALA A 53 -14.31 -14.99 -5.85
C ALA A 53 -13.53 -16.33 -5.80
N HIS A 54 -12.20 -16.27 -5.88
CA HIS A 54 -11.31 -17.42 -5.74
C HIS A 54 -10.79 -17.63 -4.29
N GLY A 55 -11.31 -16.89 -3.32
CA GLY A 55 -10.97 -17.03 -1.90
C GLY A 55 -9.61 -16.42 -1.52
N VAL A 56 -9.01 -15.61 -2.40
CA VAL A 56 -7.84 -14.79 -2.07
C VAL A 56 -8.33 -13.57 -1.28
N TRP A 57 -7.65 -13.25 -0.18
CA TRP A 57 -7.95 -12.05 0.59
C TRP A 57 -7.32 -10.84 -0.10
N VAL A 58 -8.11 -9.79 -0.33
CA VAL A 58 -7.65 -8.59 -1.05
C VAL A 58 -8.11 -7.34 -0.32
N SER A 59 -7.14 -6.49 0.03
CA SER A 59 -7.33 -5.20 0.69
C SER A 59 -7.78 -4.11 -0.29
N GLU A 60 -8.27 -2.99 0.26
CA GLU A 60 -8.35 -1.75 -0.51
C GLU A 60 -6.95 -1.28 -0.94
N PRO A 61 -6.81 -0.63 -2.11
CA PRO A 61 -5.52 -0.17 -2.59
C PRO A 61 -4.79 0.68 -1.55
N VAL A 62 -3.55 0.32 -1.28
CA VAL A 62 -2.71 1.05 -0.33
C VAL A 62 -1.99 2.15 -1.10
N PRO A 63 -2.09 3.41 -0.64
CA PRO A 63 -1.39 4.49 -1.31
C PRO A 63 0.11 4.44 -1.04
N MET A 64 0.91 4.84 -2.03
CA MET A 64 2.32 5.13 -1.80
C MET A 64 2.46 6.46 -1.07
N PHE A 65 3.47 6.53 -0.22
CA PHE A 65 3.95 7.78 0.37
C PHE A 65 5.47 7.76 0.47
N PRO A 66 6.13 8.93 0.47
CA PRO A 66 7.57 9.05 0.60
C PRO A 66 8.00 8.69 2.03
N PHE A 67 8.61 7.53 2.24
CA PHE A 67 9.17 7.11 3.53
C PHE A 67 10.71 7.02 3.48
N PRO A 68 11.41 7.05 4.63
CA PRO A 68 12.88 7.03 4.66
C PRO A 68 13.45 5.84 3.87
N GLY A 69 14.40 6.12 2.97
CA GLY A 69 14.99 5.12 2.06
C GLY A 69 14.32 5.00 0.69
N THR A 70 13.22 5.71 0.44
CA THR A 70 12.66 5.85 -0.91
C THR A 70 13.32 7.00 -1.68
N PRO A 71 13.42 6.90 -3.02
CA PRO A 71 13.89 8.03 -3.85
C PRO A 71 13.03 9.29 -3.67
N ASP A 72 11.73 9.13 -3.46
CA ASP A 72 10.82 10.28 -3.34
C ASP A 72 10.98 11.00 -2.00
N TYR A 73 11.27 10.26 -0.91
CA TYR A 73 11.68 10.87 0.35
C TYR A 73 12.94 11.72 0.18
N LEU A 74 13.97 11.17 -0.47
CA LEU A 74 15.23 11.88 -0.71
C LEU A 74 15.02 13.16 -1.53
N LYS A 75 14.15 13.11 -2.55
CA LYS A 75 13.80 14.29 -3.35
C LYS A 75 13.03 15.34 -2.55
N MET A 76 12.13 14.92 -1.65
CA MET A 76 11.28 15.84 -0.88
C MET A 76 11.97 16.47 0.32
N TRP A 77 12.74 15.69 1.07
CA TRP A 77 13.29 16.12 2.37
C TRP A 77 14.79 15.94 2.52
N GLY A 78 15.47 15.31 1.56
CA GLY A 78 16.91 15.07 1.63
C GLY A 78 17.27 13.82 2.43
N VAL A 79 18.49 13.80 2.97
CA VAL A 79 19.01 12.65 3.72
C VAL A 79 18.20 12.47 5.02
N PRO A 80 17.75 11.24 5.35
CA PRO A 80 17.03 10.98 6.59
C PRO A 80 17.81 11.45 7.84
N ASP A 81 17.13 12.21 8.69
CA ASP A 81 17.56 12.60 10.04
C ASP A 81 16.83 11.75 11.11
N ASP A 82 17.07 12.05 12.40
CA ASP A 82 16.42 11.34 13.51
C ASP A 82 14.89 11.48 13.52
N ARG A 83 14.33 12.47 12.81
CA ARG A 83 12.88 12.74 12.72
C ARG A 83 12.27 12.28 11.40
N ALA A 84 12.99 11.44 10.66
CA ALA A 84 12.63 11.12 9.29
C ALA A 84 11.31 10.35 9.20
N TRP A 85 11.05 9.46 10.17
CA TRP A 85 9.85 8.64 10.22
C TRP A 85 8.62 9.45 10.63
N GLU A 86 8.74 10.31 11.64
CA GLU A 86 7.69 11.21 12.11
C GLU A 86 7.27 12.15 10.99
N ARG A 87 8.24 12.69 10.24
CA ARG A 87 7.98 13.54 9.08
C ARG A 87 7.21 12.80 7.99
N ALA A 88 7.66 11.61 7.60
CA ALA A 88 6.98 10.80 6.59
C ALA A 88 5.58 10.36 7.04
N HIS A 89 5.43 10.01 8.31
CA HIS A 89 4.15 9.59 8.88
C HIS A 89 3.16 10.77 8.99
N GLN A 90 3.61 11.95 9.43
CA GLN A 90 2.78 13.16 9.42
C GLN A 90 2.35 13.53 8.00
N TYR A 91 3.24 13.38 7.01
CA TYR A 91 2.87 13.55 5.61
C TYR A 91 1.77 12.55 5.18
N TYR A 92 1.91 11.28 5.55
CA TYR A 92 0.88 10.26 5.31
C TYR A 92 -0.47 10.65 5.94
N LEU A 93 -0.49 10.91 7.25
CA LEU A 93 -1.72 11.27 7.97
C LEU A 93 -2.40 12.51 7.40
N SER A 94 -1.63 13.56 7.08
CA SER A 94 -2.19 14.79 6.50
C SER A 94 -2.73 14.58 5.08
N THR A 95 -2.06 13.76 4.26
CA THR A 95 -2.46 13.50 2.87
C THR A 95 -3.75 12.67 2.78
N PHE A 96 -3.96 11.74 3.72
CA PHE A 96 -5.08 10.79 3.70
C PHE A 96 -6.23 11.12 4.65
N ARG A 97 -6.08 12.15 5.51
CA ARG A 97 -7.12 12.59 6.44
C ARG A 97 -8.51 12.73 5.79
N ASP A 98 -8.59 13.37 4.63
CA ASP A 98 -9.86 13.59 3.91
C ASP A 98 -10.19 12.50 2.89
N LYS A 99 -9.19 11.68 2.51
CA LYS A 99 -9.34 10.62 1.49
C LYS A 99 -9.76 9.28 2.10
N GLY A 100 -9.63 9.15 3.42
CA GLY A 100 -9.80 7.90 4.14
C GLY A 100 -8.53 7.06 4.15
N TYR A 101 -8.41 6.24 5.19
CA TYR A 101 -7.32 5.29 5.38
C TYR A 101 -7.71 3.90 4.83
N SER A 102 -6.71 3.05 4.57
CA SER A 102 -6.94 1.66 4.13
C SER A 102 -7.75 0.87 5.15
N ASP A 103 -8.57 -0.06 4.68
CA ASP A 103 -9.40 -0.97 5.46
C ASP A 103 -8.61 -1.90 6.41
N ILE A 104 -7.29 -1.96 6.25
CA ILE A 104 -6.39 -2.79 7.06
C ILE A 104 -5.84 -2.06 8.29
N GLN A 105 -6.15 -0.78 8.49
CA GLN A 105 -5.64 0.05 9.59
C GLN A 105 -6.78 0.72 10.38
N GLU A 106 -6.43 1.33 11.51
CA GLU A 106 -7.38 2.10 12.32
C GLU A 106 -7.99 3.26 11.52
N SER A 107 -9.28 3.51 11.76
CA SER A 107 -10.02 4.56 11.04
C SER A 107 -9.48 5.98 11.31
N GLN A 108 -8.81 6.16 12.44
CA GLN A 108 -8.13 7.40 12.84
C GLN A 108 -6.79 7.04 13.50
N PRO A 109 -5.75 6.78 12.70
CA PRO A 109 -4.44 6.42 13.23
C PRO A 109 -3.83 7.61 13.96
N ALA A 110 -3.36 7.37 15.18
CA ALA A 110 -2.60 8.33 15.97
C ALA A 110 -1.21 8.56 15.37
N SER A 111 -0.61 9.71 15.65
CA SER A 111 0.77 10.01 15.26
C SER A 111 1.78 9.13 16.01
N LEU A 112 3.00 8.98 15.46
CA LEU A 112 4.07 8.22 16.13
C LEU A 112 4.39 8.80 17.50
N GLU A 113 4.46 10.14 17.61
CA GLU A 113 4.70 10.82 18.88
C GLU A 113 3.65 10.47 19.94
N GLU A 114 2.37 10.45 19.57
CA GLU A 114 1.27 10.05 20.48
C GLU A 114 1.40 8.59 20.92
N LEU A 115 1.72 7.69 19.98
CA LEU A 115 1.88 6.27 20.26
C LEU A 115 3.07 5.99 21.19
N GLU A 116 4.18 6.69 20.99
CA GLU A 116 5.39 6.58 21.81
C GLU A 116 5.21 7.16 23.22
N CYS A 117 4.34 8.15 23.39
CA CYS A 117 4.01 8.74 24.68
C CYS A 117 3.12 7.85 25.57
N THR A 118 2.69 6.68 25.08
CA THR A 118 1.79 5.76 25.79
C THR A 118 2.52 4.70 26.65
N PHE A 119 3.85 4.79 26.78
CA PHE A 119 4.69 3.85 27.55
C PHE A 119 5.37 4.50 28.77
#